data_AF-A0A543E9R9-F1
#
_entry.id   AF-A0A543E9R9-F1
#
_cell.length_a   1.000
_cell.length_b   1.000
_cell.length_c   1.000
_cell.angle_alpha   90.00
_cell.angle_beta   90.00
_cell.angle_gamma   90.00
#
_symmetry.space_group_name_H-M   'P 1'
#
loop_
_entity.id
_entity.type
_entity.pdbx_description
1 polymer ?
#
loop_
_entity_poly.entity_id
_entity_poly.type
_entity_poly.pdbx_seq_one_letter_code
_entity_poly.pdbx_strand_id
1 'polypeptide(L)'
;MKKLSKNIRIYQDSKELPFLNYKRIIQTGDFYYMVKGYESGDTINADVDVLKAKFKEIEEDYAASINTKNSDVLTYGEVAIVTNELNKFNILLLFVEQAIKAQELRAKLQELIQEIEEDDKEADAEEIEMLMALSSMEHSGFDNSDIKDLLADFKVQKSDDLYKQRQFLQNRLDKLNNQLLKLNSQLEKAKENRVDSNSDFDIDEQYINVCIGLEMHVDPKLISLYEFGVMVKVLMKRVDEINKMNRDAR
;
A
#
# COMPACT_ATOMS: atom_id res chain seq x y z
N MET A 1 3.37 36.05 33.11
CA MET A 1 2.19 35.30 33.59
C MET A 1 0.96 35.74 32.81
N LYS A 2 0.53 34.96 31.80
CA LYS A 2 -0.78 35.20 31.17
C LYS A 2 -1.86 34.70 32.13
N LYS A 3 -2.60 35.61 32.76
CA LYS A 3 -3.85 35.28 33.45
C LYS A 3 -4.88 34.93 32.37
N LEU A 4 -5.22 33.66 32.22
CA LEU A 4 -6.43 33.23 31.51
C LEU A 4 -7.58 33.16 32.51
N SER A 5 -8.60 34.00 32.31
CA SER A 5 -9.91 33.84 32.94
C SER A 5 -11.00 33.91 31.88
N LYS A 6 -12.01 33.04 32.01
CA LYS A 6 -13.32 32.97 31.34
C LYS A 6 -13.42 32.10 30.08
N ASN A 7 -14.26 31.06 30.24
CA ASN A 7 -14.73 30.06 29.28
C ASN A 7 -13.63 29.24 28.60
N ILE A 8 -13.20 28.19 29.31
CA ILE A 8 -12.44 27.08 28.72
C ILE A 8 -13.26 26.53 27.55
N ARG A 9 -12.70 26.61 26.35
CA ARG A 9 -13.33 26.06 25.14
C ARG A 9 -12.83 24.64 24.97
N ILE A 10 -13.75 23.68 25.01
CA ILE A 10 -13.45 22.26 24.78
C ILE A 10 -13.95 21.84 23.40
N TYR A 11 -13.33 20.82 22.81
CA TYR A 11 -13.84 20.21 21.58
C TYR A 11 -15.22 19.58 21.82
N GLN A 12 -16.15 19.78 20.87
CA GLN A 12 -17.55 19.36 21.04
C GLN A 12 -17.84 17.99 20.43
N ASP A 13 -17.22 17.70 19.28
CA ASP A 13 -17.45 16.49 18.49
C ASP A 13 -16.17 16.02 17.78
N SER A 14 -16.27 14.90 17.06
CA SER A 14 -15.15 14.31 16.31
C SER A 14 -14.69 15.15 15.11
N LYS A 15 -15.51 16.07 14.59
CA LYS A 15 -15.12 16.99 13.51
C LYS A 15 -14.28 18.13 14.04
N GLU A 16 -14.46 18.51 15.29
CA GLU A 16 -13.64 19.55 15.93
C GLU A 16 -12.34 19.02 16.53
N LEU A 17 -12.34 17.80 17.09
CA LEU A 17 -11.19 17.23 17.80
C LEU A 17 -10.04 16.88 16.81
N PRO A 18 -8.85 17.50 16.91
CA PRO A 18 -7.72 17.14 16.08
C PRO A 18 -7.29 15.69 16.34
N PHE A 19 -6.98 14.96 15.28
CA PHE A 19 -6.57 13.56 15.41
C PHE A 19 -5.31 13.40 16.27
N LEU A 20 -4.34 14.31 16.16
CA LEU A 20 -3.17 14.31 17.05
C LEU A 20 -3.54 14.41 18.53
N ASN A 21 -4.55 15.22 18.88
CA ASN A 21 -4.98 15.37 20.26
C ASN A 21 -5.70 14.11 20.74
N TYR A 22 -6.55 13.51 19.91
CA TYR A 22 -7.14 12.19 20.17
C TYR A 22 -6.06 11.15 20.48
N LYS A 23 -5.07 11.00 19.58
CA LYS A 23 -3.92 10.11 19.75
C LYS A 23 -3.20 10.33 21.08
N ARG A 24 -2.90 11.59 21.41
CA ARG A 24 -2.22 11.93 22.68
C ARG A 24 -3.04 11.54 23.91
N ILE A 25 -4.35 11.77 23.90
CA ILE A 25 -5.25 11.38 25.00
C ILE A 25 -5.22 9.85 25.18
N ILE A 26 -5.35 9.08 24.09
CA ILE A 26 -5.31 7.61 24.13
C ILE A 26 -3.96 7.11 24.69
N GLN A 27 -2.86 7.71 24.27
CA GLN A 27 -1.52 7.25 24.63
C GLN A 27 -1.08 7.66 26.05
N THR A 28 -1.50 8.84 26.51
CA THR A 28 -0.98 9.43 27.75
C THR A 28 -2.00 9.48 28.89
N GLY A 29 -3.29 9.38 28.58
CA GLY A 29 -4.38 9.64 29.52
C GLY A 29 -4.53 11.12 29.90
N ASP A 30 -3.80 12.04 29.26
CA ASP A 30 -3.91 13.47 29.52
C ASP A 30 -5.14 14.08 28.83
N PHE A 31 -6.25 14.14 29.56
CA PHE A 31 -7.51 14.71 29.05
C PHE A 31 -7.47 16.23 28.85
N TYR A 32 -6.43 16.95 29.28
CA TYR A 32 -6.34 18.40 29.03
C TYR A 32 -6.19 18.72 27.54
N TYR A 33 -5.75 17.77 26.71
CA TYR A 33 -5.80 17.89 25.25
C TYR A 33 -7.22 18.04 24.67
N MET A 34 -8.27 17.89 25.48
CA MET A 34 -9.64 18.27 25.14
C MET A 34 -9.89 19.79 25.13
N VAL A 35 -8.99 20.57 25.72
CA VAL A 35 -9.06 22.03 25.74
C VAL A 35 -8.41 22.61 24.49
N LYS A 36 -9.13 23.48 23.78
CA LYS A 36 -8.65 24.13 22.57
C LYS A 36 -7.44 25.00 22.88
N GLY A 37 -6.30 24.68 22.27
CA GLY A 37 -5.04 25.41 22.41
C GLY A 37 -4.17 25.01 23.60
N TYR A 38 -4.48 23.89 24.27
CA TYR A 38 -3.62 23.33 25.32
C TYR A 38 -2.31 22.78 24.75
N GLU A 39 -1.20 23.11 25.43
CA GLU A 39 0.09 22.46 25.26
C GLU A 39 0.55 21.82 26.58
N SER A 40 1.33 20.75 26.49
CA SER A 40 1.83 20.04 27.67
C SER A 40 2.61 20.98 28.59
N GLY A 41 2.23 21.02 29.86
CA GLY A 41 2.81 21.91 30.87
C GLY A 41 2.01 23.20 31.11
N ASP A 42 0.96 23.46 30.32
CA ASP A 42 0.05 24.56 30.59
C ASP A 42 -0.74 24.33 31.89
N THR A 43 -0.94 25.41 32.65
CA THR A 43 -1.81 25.37 33.83
C THR A 43 -3.26 25.60 33.40
N ILE A 44 -4.06 24.53 33.42
CA ILE A 44 -5.49 24.58 33.10
C ILE A 44 -6.32 24.43 34.38
N ASN A 45 -7.33 25.29 34.54
CA ASN A 45 -8.31 25.21 35.61
C ASN A 45 -9.62 24.58 35.12
N ALA A 46 -9.53 23.34 34.61
CA ALA A 46 -10.66 22.55 34.12
C ALA A 46 -10.84 21.31 35.00
N ASP A 47 -12.09 20.90 35.17
CA ASP A 47 -12.42 19.64 35.82
C ASP A 47 -12.12 18.47 34.86
N VAL A 48 -11.16 17.62 35.23
CA VAL A 48 -10.73 16.47 34.44
C VAL A 48 -11.85 15.46 34.24
N ASP A 49 -12.75 15.29 35.22
CA ASP A 49 -13.85 14.35 35.10
C ASP A 49 -14.86 14.80 34.03
N VAL A 50 -15.07 16.12 33.91
CA VAL A 50 -15.89 16.71 32.84
C VAL A 50 -15.23 16.49 31.47
N LEU A 51 -13.91 16.69 31.36
CA LEU A 51 -13.17 16.47 30.10
C LEU A 51 -13.20 14.99 29.68
N LYS A 52 -13.04 14.08 30.64
CA LYS A 52 -13.12 12.64 30.42
C LYS A 52 -14.52 12.19 29.97
N ALA A 53 -15.56 12.71 30.62
CA ALA A 53 -16.94 12.45 30.20
C ALA A 53 -17.21 12.93 28.78
N LYS A 54 -16.74 14.15 28.44
CA LYS A 54 -16.91 14.71 27.10
C LYS A 54 -16.11 13.95 26.04
N PHE A 55 -14.89 13.54 26.36
CA PHE A 55 -14.08 12.70 25.47
C PHE A 55 -14.79 11.38 25.16
N LYS A 56 -15.33 10.71 26.18
CA LYS A 56 -16.06 9.45 26.01
C LYS A 56 -17.30 9.61 25.12
N GLU A 57 -18.05 10.71 25.26
CA GLU A 57 -19.18 11.03 24.37
C GLU A 57 -18.72 11.12 22.90
N ILE A 58 -17.61 11.82 22.64
CA ILE A 58 -17.04 11.95 21.30
C ILE A 58 -16.57 10.61 20.74
N GLU A 59 -15.97 9.76 21.58
CA GLU A 59 -15.54 8.41 21.18
C GLU A 59 -16.72 7.52 20.81
N GLU A 60 -17.80 7.55 21.59
CA GLU A 60 -19.01 6.77 21.31
C GLU A 60 -19.66 7.20 19.99
N ASP A 61 -19.78 8.51 19.76
CA ASP A 61 -20.29 9.07 18.50
C ASP A 61 -19.40 8.70 17.30
N TYR A 62 -18.08 8.79 17.49
CA TYR A 62 -17.09 8.41 16.48
C TYR A 62 -17.18 6.91 16.15
N ALA A 63 -17.19 6.05 17.16
CA ALA A 63 -17.28 4.60 17.01
C ALA A 63 -18.58 4.19 16.29
N ALA A 64 -19.72 4.80 16.67
CA ALA A 64 -20.99 4.60 15.98
C ALA A 64 -20.93 5.02 14.51
N SER A 65 -20.20 6.11 14.21
CA SER A 65 -20.06 6.60 12.84
C SER A 65 -19.18 5.71 11.95
N ILE A 66 -18.13 5.09 12.50
CA ILE A 66 -17.19 4.24 11.73
C ILE A 66 -17.66 2.80 11.65
N ASN A 67 -18.30 2.28 12.70
CA ASN A 67 -18.87 0.93 12.76
C ASN A 67 -17.87 -0.17 12.30
N THR A 68 -16.59 -0.04 12.67
CA THR A 68 -15.52 -0.96 12.26
C THR A 68 -14.56 -1.19 13.43
N LYS A 69 -14.12 -2.44 13.65
CA LYS A 69 -13.16 -2.76 14.73
C LYS A 69 -11.74 -2.41 14.29
N ASN A 70 -10.89 -2.03 15.24
CA ASN A 70 -9.50 -1.65 14.96
C ASN A 70 -8.69 -2.77 14.31
N SER A 71 -8.87 -4.02 14.78
CA SER A 71 -8.27 -5.22 14.18
C SER A 71 -8.61 -5.38 12.71
N ASP A 72 -9.83 -4.99 12.32
CA ASP A 72 -10.28 -5.08 10.93
C ASP A 72 -9.53 -4.04 10.10
N VAL A 73 -9.41 -2.80 10.60
CA VAL A 73 -8.69 -1.72 9.91
C VAL A 73 -7.23 -2.08 9.65
N LEU A 74 -6.56 -2.73 10.60
CA LEU A 74 -5.19 -3.25 10.40
C LEU A 74 -5.14 -4.27 9.27
N THR A 75 -6.04 -5.25 9.31
CA THR A 75 -6.11 -6.29 8.27
C THR A 75 -6.44 -5.70 6.90
N TYR A 76 -7.35 -4.71 6.83
CA TYR A 76 -7.63 -3.96 5.60
C TYR A 76 -6.40 -3.21 5.08
N GLY A 77 -5.64 -2.57 5.96
CA GLY A 77 -4.37 -1.91 5.62
C GLY A 77 -3.37 -2.89 5.02
N GLU A 78 -3.15 -4.02 5.70
CA GLU A 78 -2.25 -5.07 5.23
C GLU A 78 -2.67 -5.63 3.87
N VAL A 79 -3.96 -5.87 3.63
CA VAL A 79 -4.46 -6.33 2.32
C VAL A 79 -4.13 -5.31 1.22
N ALA A 80 -4.38 -4.02 1.46
CA ALA A 80 -4.06 -2.99 0.49
C ALA A 80 -2.55 -2.92 0.20
N ILE A 81 -1.72 -2.99 1.24
CA ILE A 81 -0.25 -2.96 1.14
C ILE A 81 0.26 -4.16 0.33
N VAL A 82 -0.14 -5.38 0.69
CA VAL A 82 0.29 -6.61 0.02
C VAL A 82 -0.22 -6.63 -1.42
N THR A 83 -1.43 -6.13 -1.70
CA THR A 83 -1.96 -6.03 -3.06
C THR A 83 -1.12 -5.07 -3.91
N ASN A 84 -0.76 -3.90 -3.38
CA ASN A 84 0.09 -2.95 -4.10
C ASN A 84 1.47 -3.56 -4.38
N GLU A 85 2.06 -4.29 -3.41
CA GLU A 85 3.32 -5.00 -3.62
C GLU A 85 3.19 -6.08 -4.71
N LEU A 86 2.12 -6.86 -4.67
CA LEU A 86 1.82 -7.88 -5.68
C LEU A 86 1.69 -7.28 -7.08
N ASN A 87 0.99 -6.15 -7.23
CA ASN A 87 0.85 -5.44 -8.50
C ASN A 87 2.20 -4.96 -9.04
N LYS A 88 3.07 -4.41 -8.19
CA LYS A 88 4.42 -4.01 -8.59
C LYS A 88 5.24 -5.19 -9.12
N PHE A 89 5.21 -6.33 -8.43
CA PHE A 89 5.90 -7.54 -8.88
C PHE A 89 5.28 -8.14 -10.16
N ASN A 90 3.98 -8.04 -10.36
CA ASN A 90 3.32 -8.47 -11.60
C ASN A 90 3.80 -7.63 -12.80
N ILE A 91 3.92 -6.31 -12.63
CA ILE A 91 4.44 -5.43 -13.68
C ILE A 91 5.90 -5.82 -14.02
N LEU A 92 6.73 -6.07 -13.01
CA LEU A 92 8.11 -6.53 -13.23
C LEU A 92 8.17 -7.87 -13.96
N LEU A 93 7.28 -8.81 -13.62
CA LEU A 93 7.18 -10.09 -14.32
C LEU A 93 6.85 -9.87 -15.80
N LEU A 94 5.89 -8.99 -16.11
CA LEU A 94 5.53 -8.66 -17.50
C LEU A 94 6.72 -8.08 -18.26
N PHE A 95 7.53 -7.20 -17.66
CA PHE A 95 8.75 -6.69 -18.29
C PHE A 95 9.74 -7.81 -18.63
N VAL A 96 10.00 -8.72 -17.69
CA VAL A 96 10.89 -9.86 -17.92
C VAL A 96 10.33 -10.79 -19.01
N GLU A 97 9.02 -11.05 -19.03
CA GLU A 97 8.38 -11.87 -20.06
C GLU A 97 8.46 -11.25 -21.45
N GLN A 98 8.29 -9.92 -21.56
CA GLN A 98 8.48 -9.22 -22.84
C GLN A 98 9.95 -9.23 -23.29
N ALA A 99 10.90 -9.13 -22.36
CA ALA A 99 12.32 -9.25 -22.65
C ALA A 99 12.65 -10.62 -23.25
N ILE A 100 12.16 -11.69 -22.62
CA ILE A 100 12.30 -13.07 -23.11
C ILE A 100 11.68 -13.21 -24.51
N LYS A 101 10.45 -12.72 -24.69
CA LYS A 101 9.76 -12.80 -25.98
C LYS A 101 10.52 -12.07 -27.09
N ALA A 102 11.08 -10.89 -26.79
CA ALA A 102 11.90 -10.15 -27.75
C ALA A 102 13.17 -10.93 -28.12
N GLN A 103 13.83 -11.56 -27.14
CA GLN A 103 15.00 -12.42 -27.39
C GLN A 103 14.65 -13.62 -28.27
N GLU A 104 13.53 -14.30 -28.00
CA GLU A 104 13.06 -15.45 -28.80
C GLU A 104 12.72 -15.03 -30.24
N LEU A 105 12.08 -13.87 -30.43
CA LEU A 105 11.76 -13.35 -31.76
C LEU A 105 13.02 -12.98 -32.56
N ARG A 106 14.05 -12.43 -31.91
CA ARG A 106 15.34 -12.16 -32.55
C ARG A 106 16.04 -13.43 -32.99
N ALA A 107 16.07 -14.46 -32.15
CA ALA A 107 16.67 -15.74 -32.49
C ALA A 107 15.99 -16.37 -33.72
N LYS A 108 14.65 -16.34 -33.77
CA LYS A 108 13.90 -16.81 -34.95
C LYS A 108 14.18 -16.00 -36.20
N LEU A 109 14.31 -14.67 -36.06
CA LEU A 109 14.66 -13.82 -37.20
C LEU A 109 16.06 -14.16 -37.73
N GLN A 110 17.03 -14.42 -36.85
CA GLN A 110 18.37 -14.85 -37.24
C GLN A 110 18.38 -16.20 -37.96
N GLU A 111 17.61 -17.19 -37.47
CA GLU A 111 17.44 -18.48 -38.15
C GLU A 111 16.87 -18.29 -39.56
N LEU A 112 15.82 -17.48 -39.72
CA LEU A 112 15.21 -17.18 -41.02
C LEU A 112 16.17 -16.47 -41.97
N ILE A 113 17.00 -15.55 -41.48
CA ILE A 113 18.01 -14.88 -42.30
C ILE A 113 19.07 -15.87 -42.78
N GLN A 114 19.50 -16.80 -41.91
CA GLN A 114 20.46 -17.85 -42.29
C GLN A 114 19.87 -18.80 -43.35
N GLU A 115 18.60 -19.19 -43.23
CA GLU A 115 17.92 -19.99 -44.26
C GLU A 115 17.91 -19.28 -45.63
N ILE A 116 17.66 -17.97 -45.66
CA ILE A 116 17.68 -17.16 -46.89
C ILE A 116 19.09 -17.11 -47.49
N GLU A 117 20.13 -16.93 -46.67
CA GLU A 117 21.53 -16.90 -47.11
C GLU A 117 21.97 -18.25 -47.72
N GLU A 118 21.47 -19.36 -47.20
CA GLU A 118 21.77 -20.70 -47.71
C GLU A 118 21.03 -21.03 -49.03
N ASP A 119 19.79 -20.56 -49.17
CA ASP A 119 18.94 -20.82 -50.34
C ASP A 119 19.23 -19.89 -51.53
N ASP A 120 19.65 -18.63 -51.30
CA ASP A 120 19.78 -17.61 -52.33
C ASP A 120 21.22 -17.08 -52.48
N LYS A 121 22.01 -17.72 -53.37
CA LYS A 121 23.41 -17.35 -53.65
C LYS A 121 23.60 -16.00 -54.35
N GLU A 122 22.52 -15.35 -54.78
CA GLU A 122 22.50 -14.05 -55.46
C GLU A 122 21.91 -12.92 -54.61
N ALA A 123 21.44 -13.19 -53.39
CA ALA A 123 20.96 -12.15 -52.49
C ALA A 123 22.06 -11.12 -52.19
N ASP A 124 21.72 -9.83 -52.25
CA ASP A 124 22.65 -8.74 -51.94
C ASP A 124 23.20 -8.93 -50.52
N ALA A 125 24.44 -9.40 -50.42
CA ALA A 125 25.10 -9.72 -49.15
C ALA A 125 25.06 -8.54 -48.15
N GLU A 126 25.02 -7.31 -48.65
CA GLU A 126 24.87 -6.09 -47.86
C GLU A 126 23.50 -6.01 -47.15
N GLU A 127 22.41 -6.47 -47.77
CA GLU A 127 21.07 -6.47 -47.17
C GLU A 127 20.94 -7.54 -46.08
N ILE A 128 21.51 -8.73 -46.31
CA ILE A 128 21.60 -9.81 -45.32
C ILE A 128 22.44 -9.37 -44.13
N GLU A 129 23.60 -8.74 -44.37
CA GLU A 129 24.48 -8.22 -43.31
C GLU A 129 23.77 -7.13 -42.48
N MET A 130 23.02 -6.24 -43.14
CA MET A 130 22.21 -5.22 -42.44
C MET A 130 21.10 -5.84 -41.57
N LEU A 131 20.39 -6.86 -42.06
CA LEU A 131 19.35 -7.57 -41.31
C LEU A 131 19.93 -8.37 -40.13
N MET A 132 21.11 -8.98 -40.31
CA MET A 132 21.85 -9.65 -39.24
C MET A 132 22.28 -8.67 -38.15
N ALA A 133 22.77 -7.49 -38.53
CA ALA A 133 23.09 -6.43 -37.58
C ALA A 133 21.83 -6.00 -36.81
N LEU A 134 20.73 -5.66 -37.50
CA LEU A 134 19.49 -5.20 -36.85
C LEU A 134 18.84 -6.25 -35.92
N SER A 135 19.01 -7.54 -36.21
CA SER A 135 18.51 -8.63 -35.38
C SER A 135 19.42 -8.99 -34.19
N SER A 136 20.66 -8.50 -34.18
CA SER A 136 21.64 -8.77 -33.12
C SER A 136 21.23 -8.15 -31.76
N MET A 137 21.74 -8.73 -30.67
CA MET A 137 21.53 -8.21 -29.32
C MET A 137 22.17 -6.84 -29.09
N GLU A 138 23.25 -6.51 -29.80
CA GLU A 138 24.00 -5.25 -29.59
C GLU A 138 23.19 -3.99 -29.94
N HIS A 139 22.14 -4.14 -30.76
CA HIS A 139 21.25 -3.05 -31.14
C HIS A 139 19.94 -3.01 -30.33
N SER A 140 19.80 -3.83 -29.29
CA SER A 140 18.65 -3.72 -28.40
C SER A 140 18.83 -2.58 -27.41
N GLY A 141 18.00 -1.54 -27.52
CA GLY A 141 17.90 -0.50 -26.50
C GLY A 141 17.26 -0.96 -25.18
N PHE A 142 17.04 -2.28 -25.01
CA PHE A 142 16.55 -2.90 -23.80
C PHE A 142 17.20 -4.26 -23.62
N ASP A 143 18.06 -4.39 -22.62
CA ASP A 143 18.82 -5.58 -22.30
C ASP A 143 18.63 -6.03 -20.84
N ASN A 144 19.43 -7.01 -20.42
CA ASN A 144 19.33 -7.58 -19.09
C ASN A 144 19.83 -6.63 -17.97
N SER A 145 20.68 -5.66 -18.31
CA SER A 145 21.10 -4.62 -17.37
C SER A 145 19.94 -3.69 -17.03
N ASP A 146 19.07 -3.36 -17.99
CA ASP A 146 17.87 -2.58 -17.75
C ASP A 146 16.90 -3.28 -16.77
N ILE A 147 16.76 -4.61 -16.90
CA ILE A 147 15.98 -5.41 -15.96
C ILE A 147 16.58 -5.36 -14.55
N LYS A 148 17.92 -5.43 -14.43
CA LYS A 148 18.60 -5.35 -13.13
C LYS A 148 18.43 -3.98 -12.48
N ASP A 149 18.49 -2.91 -13.28
CA ASP A 149 18.27 -1.54 -12.83
C ASP A 149 16.83 -1.35 -12.35
N LEU A 150 15.84 -1.86 -13.11
CA LEU A 150 14.43 -1.88 -12.67
C LEU A 150 14.23 -2.65 -11.36
N LEU A 151 15.01 -3.70 -11.12
CA LEU A 151 14.95 -4.52 -9.92
C LEU A 151 15.81 -3.99 -8.76
N ALA A 152 16.53 -2.88 -8.92
CA ALA A 152 17.50 -2.39 -7.94
C ALA A 152 16.88 -2.23 -6.54
N ASP A 153 15.74 -1.52 -6.48
CA ASP A 153 15.02 -1.23 -5.24
C ASP A 153 14.11 -2.37 -4.76
N PHE A 154 14.01 -3.45 -5.52
CA PHE A 154 13.16 -4.58 -5.19
C PHE A 154 13.92 -5.63 -4.39
N LYS A 155 13.30 -6.05 -3.27
CA LYS A 155 13.80 -7.14 -2.42
C LYS A 155 13.49 -8.50 -3.04
N VAL A 156 14.22 -8.84 -4.10
CA VAL A 156 14.15 -10.12 -4.82
C VAL A 156 15.54 -10.58 -5.24
N GLN A 157 15.71 -11.89 -5.45
CA GLN A 157 16.93 -12.43 -6.03
C GLN A 157 17.09 -11.93 -7.47
N LYS A 158 18.31 -11.55 -7.84
CA LYS A 158 18.70 -11.00 -9.14
C LYS A 158 19.50 -12.05 -9.91
N SER A 159 19.26 -12.18 -11.21
CA SER A 159 19.90 -13.15 -12.10
C SER A 159 20.30 -12.50 -13.41
N ASP A 160 21.40 -12.96 -14.00
CA ASP A 160 21.77 -12.62 -15.38
C ASP A 160 20.96 -13.40 -16.43
N ASP A 161 20.30 -14.47 -16.02
CA ASP A 161 19.42 -15.27 -16.86
C ASP A 161 17.97 -14.81 -16.64
N LEU A 162 17.33 -14.34 -17.72
CA LEU A 162 15.95 -13.85 -17.71
C LEU A 162 14.93 -14.92 -17.33
N TYR A 163 15.14 -16.19 -17.71
CA TYR A 163 14.24 -17.29 -17.34
C TYR A 163 14.35 -17.60 -15.84
N LYS A 164 15.56 -17.55 -15.27
CA LYS A 164 15.74 -17.63 -13.82
C LYS A 164 15.17 -16.41 -13.10
N GLN A 165 15.34 -15.21 -13.65
CA GLN A 165 14.77 -13.99 -13.09
C GLN A 165 13.23 -14.06 -13.04
N ARG A 166 12.61 -14.56 -14.12
CA ARG A 166 11.18 -14.86 -14.19
C ARG A 166 10.74 -15.78 -13.06
N GLN A 167 11.48 -16.87 -12.82
CA GLN A 167 11.17 -17.82 -11.75
C GLN A 167 11.27 -17.18 -10.36
N PHE A 168 12.27 -16.32 -10.11
CA PHE A 168 12.38 -15.59 -8.84
C PHE A 168 11.20 -14.65 -8.59
N LEU A 169 10.74 -13.95 -9.63
CA LEU A 169 9.56 -13.08 -9.55
C LEU A 169 8.27 -13.89 -9.32
N GLN A 170 8.08 -15.00 -10.04
CA GLN A 170 6.95 -15.91 -9.83
C GLN A 170 6.91 -16.45 -8.39
N ASN A 171 8.04 -16.92 -7.87
CA ASN A 171 8.13 -17.38 -6.47
C ASN A 171 7.80 -16.28 -5.46
N ARG A 172 8.12 -15.01 -5.74
CA ARG A 172 7.76 -13.88 -4.90
C ARG A 172 6.26 -13.59 -4.96
N LEU A 173 5.69 -13.62 -6.16
CA LEU A 173 4.25 -13.45 -6.40
C LEU A 173 3.43 -14.54 -5.70
N ASP A 174 3.87 -15.80 -5.75
CA ASP A 174 3.19 -16.91 -5.06
C ASP A 174 3.16 -16.71 -3.55
N LYS A 175 4.25 -16.21 -2.96
CA LYS A 175 4.30 -15.88 -1.53
C LYS A 175 3.32 -14.76 -1.19
N LEU A 176 3.29 -13.69 -1.98
CA LEU A 176 2.37 -12.56 -1.78
C LEU A 176 0.91 -12.99 -1.96
N ASN A 177 0.61 -13.80 -2.97
CA ASN A 177 -0.72 -14.38 -3.18
C ASN A 177 -1.18 -15.23 -1.98
N ASN A 178 -0.30 -16.08 -1.47
CA ASN A 178 -0.61 -16.89 -0.28
C ASN A 178 -0.84 -16.04 0.97
N GLN A 179 -0.10 -14.93 1.14
CA GLN A 179 -0.34 -13.97 2.21
C GLN A 179 -1.72 -13.29 2.05
N LEU A 180 -2.04 -12.82 0.84
CA LEU A 180 -3.31 -12.17 0.52
C LEU A 180 -4.49 -13.11 0.79
N LEU A 181 -4.39 -14.39 0.40
CA LEU A 181 -5.43 -15.40 0.68
C LEU A 181 -5.66 -15.60 2.19
N LYS A 182 -4.60 -15.59 3.00
CA LYS A 182 -4.71 -15.69 4.46
C LYS A 182 -5.40 -14.47 5.04
N LEU A 183 -4.98 -13.27 4.65
CA LEU A 183 -5.55 -12.01 5.13
C LEU A 183 -7.04 -11.87 4.74
N ASN A 184 -7.38 -12.19 3.50
CA ASN A 184 -8.79 -12.20 3.07
C ASN A 184 -9.63 -13.23 3.83
N SER A 185 -9.09 -14.41 4.13
CA SER A 185 -9.79 -15.38 4.98
C SER A 185 -10.01 -14.85 6.39
N GLN A 186 -9.06 -14.09 6.96
CA GLN A 186 -9.23 -13.43 8.25
C GLN A 186 -10.33 -12.37 8.20
N LEU A 187 -10.39 -11.54 7.14
CA LEU A 187 -11.45 -10.55 6.95
C LEU A 187 -12.84 -11.20 6.85
N GLU A 188 -12.99 -12.28 6.08
CA GLU A 188 -14.28 -12.97 5.98
C GLU A 188 -14.70 -13.59 7.32
N LYS A 189 -13.76 -14.18 8.08
CA LYS A 189 -14.04 -14.67 9.44
C LYS A 189 -14.41 -13.56 10.42
N ALA A 190 -13.80 -12.37 10.30
CA ALA A 190 -14.12 -11.21 11.14
C ALA A 190 -15.52 -10.65 10.83
N LYS A 191 -15.95 -10.70 9.56
CA LYS A 191 -17.34 -10.36 9.17
C LYS A 191 -18.36 -11.33 9.77
N GLU A 192 -18.04 -12.62 9.81
CA GLU A 192 -18.91 -13.68 10.35
C GLU A 192 -18.94 -13.72 11.89
N ASN A 193 -17.80 -13.49 12.52
CA ASN A 193 -17.65 -13.53 13.98
C ASN A 193 -17.41 -12.12 14.52
N ARG A 194 -18.46 -11.44 14.99
CA ARG A 194 -18.33 -10.21 15.79
C ARG A 194 -17.75 -10.47 17.19
N VAL A 195 -16.86 -11.44 17.36
CA VAL A 195 -16.25 -11.74 18.66
C VAL A 195 -15.27 -10.62 18.99
N ASP A 196 -15.33 -10.13 20.22
CA ASP A 196 -14.43 -9.10 20.74
C ASP A 196 -13.05 -9.70 20.98
N SER A 197 -12.13 -9.45 20.05
CA SER A 197 -10.71 -9.57 20.31
C SER A 197 -10.25 -8.34 21.08
N ASN A 198 -9.88 -8.55 22.35
CA ASN A 198 -9.03 -7.66 23.15
C ASN A 198 -7.62 -7.56 22.52
N SER A 199 -7.51 -7.11 21.28
CA SER A 199 -6.23 -6.63 20.76
C SER A 199 -5.98 -5.26 21.36
N ASP A 200 -4.83 -5.06 21.99
CA ASP A 200 -4.39 -3.75 22.48
C ASP A 200 -4.56 -2.72 21.34
N PHE A 201 -5.37 -1.70 21.60
CA PHE A 201 -5.67 -0.67 20.62
C PHE A 201 -4.44 0.21 20.41
N ASP A 202 -3.73 0.00 19.31
CA ASP A 202 -2.64 0.87 18.87
C ASP A 202 -3.13 1.82 17.76
N ILE A 203 -3.40 3.06 18.14
CA ILE A 203 -3.84 4.12 17.24
C ILE A 203 -2.75 4.55 16.23
N ASP A 204 -1.47 4.34 16.57
CA ASP A 204 -0.36 4.68 15.67
C ASP A 204 -0.22 3.65 14.58
N GLU A 205 -0.28 2.37 14.95
CA GLU A 205 -0.28 1.29 13.99
C GLU A 205 -1.49 1.41 13.04
N GLN A 206 -2.67 1.72 13.57
CA GLN A 206 -3.85 1.98 12.75
C GLN A 206 -3.65 3.16 11.79
N TYR A 207 -3.15 4.28 12.29
CA TYR A 207 -2.89 5.48 11.49
C TYR A 207 -1.91 5.20 10.34
N ILE A 208 -0.81 4.53 10.65
CA ILE A 208 0.23 4.16 9.68
C ILE A 208 -0.36 3.23 8.62
N ASN A 209 -1.11 2.20 9.01
CA ASN A 209 -1.74 1.26 8.07
C ASN A 209 -2.73 1.95 7.15
N VAL A 210 -3.53 2.89 7.65
CA VAL A 210 -4.44 3.69 6.82
C VAL A 210 -3.67 4.53 5.81
N CYS A 211 -2.62 5.23 6.24
CA CYS A 211 -1.82 6.07 5.37
C CYS A 211 -1.10 5.26 4.28
N ILE A 212 -0.42 4.16 4.65
CA ILE A 212 0.29 3.31 3.70
C ILE A 212 -0.69 2.59 2.77
N GLY A 213 -1.78 2.01 3.29
CA GLY A 213 -2.78 1.31 2.50
C GLY A 213 -3.48 2.22 1.48
N LEU A 214 -3.66 3.50 1.81
CA LEU A 214 -4.18 4.51 0.89
C LEU A 214 -3.10 5.18 0.02
N GLU A 215 -1.83 4.89 0.25
CA GLU A 215 -0.68 5.52 -0.42
C GLU A 215 -0.67 7.05 -0.28
N MET A 216 -0.98 7.55 0.91
CA MET A 216 -1.00 8.97 1.24
C MET A 216 -0.17 9.29 2.47
N HIS A 217 0.39 10.50 2.51
CA HIS A 217 1.06 11.03 3.69
C HIS A 217 0.24 12.20 4.24
N VAL A 218 -0.46 11.96 5.34
CA VAL A 218 -1.24 13.00 6.03
C VAL A 218 -0.44 13.49 7.24
N ASP A 219 -0.59 14.75 7.63
CA ASP A 219 -0.08 15.22 8.92
C ASP A 219 -1.21 15.07 9.95
N PRO A 220 -1.02 14.31 11.05
CA PRO A 220 -2.06 14.12 12.07
C PRO A 220 -2.50 15.42 12.75
N LYS A 221 -1.74 16.52 12.62
CA LYS A 221 -2.10 17.86 13.09
C LYS A 221 -3.15 18.55 12.22
N LEU A 222 -3.23 18.17 10.94
CA LEU A 222 -4.03 18.86 9.94
C LEU A 222 -5.41 18.22 9.72
N ILE A 223 -5.67 17.08 10.36
CA ILE A 223 -6.94 16.37 10.26
C ILE A 223 -7.65 16.27 11.61
N SER A 224 -8.97 16.30 11.55
CA SER A 224 -9.87 15.94 12.63
C SER A 224 -9.98 14.42 12.81
N LEU A 225 -10.46 14.00 13.97
CA LEU A 225 -10.80 12.59 14.23
C LEU A 225 -11.83 12.07 13.22
N TYR A 226 -12.81 12.89 12.85
CA TYR A 226 -13.80 12.56 11.82
C TYR A 226 -13.16 12.28 10.45
N GLU A 227 -12.26 13.15 9.98
CA GLU A 227 -11.58 12.98 8.69
C GLU A 227 -10.72 11.72 8.67
N PHE A 228 -10.03 11.40 9.76
CA PHE A 228 -9.36 10.11 9.91
C PHE A 228 -10.34 8.94 9.76
N GLY A 229 -11.52 9.04 10.38
CA GLY A 229 -12.58 8.05 10.23
C GLY A 229 -13.09 7.88 8.80
N VAL A 230 -13.14 8.96 8.03
CA VAL A 230 -13.44 8.90 6.60
C VAL A 230 -12.34 8.15 5.85
N MET A 231 -11.06 8.42 6.16
CA MET A 231 -9.94 7.69 5.56
C MET A 231 -10.03 6.18 5.82
N VAL A 232 -10.38 5.77 7.03
CA VAL A 232 -10.63 4.35 7.37
C VAL A 232 -11.69 3.74 6.45
N LYS A 233 -12.83 4.43 6.26
CA LYS A 233 -13.90 3.95 5.36
C LYS A 233 -13.46 3.87 3.90
N VAL A 234 -12.66 4.83 3.44
CA VAL A 234 -12.12 4.85 2.08
C VAL A 234 -11.18 3.66 1.87
N LEU A 235 -10.32 3.35 2.84
CA LEU A 235 -9.45 2.18 2.80
C LEU A 235 -10.26 0.89 2.67
N MET A 236 -11.26 0.70 3.53
CA MET A 236 -12.12 -0.48 3.47
C MET A 236 -12.80 -0.63 2.11
N LYS A 237 -13.36 0.46 1.59
CA LYS A 237 -14.01 0.47 0.28
C LYS A 237 -13.02 0.09 -0.84
N ARG A 238 -11.79 0.61 -0.81
CA ARG A 238 -10.73 0.25 -1.77
C ARG A 238 -10.45 -1.25 -1.73
N VAL A 239 -10.33 -1.84 -0.55
CA VAL A 239 -10.08 -3.29 -0.39
C VAL A 239 -11.26 -4.12 -0.86
N ASP A 240 -12.50 -3.70 -0.55
CA ASP A 240 -13.69 -4.41 -1.02
C ASP A 240 -13.81 -4.38 -2.55
N GLU A 241 -13.46 -3.25 -3.19
CA GLU A 241 -13.37 -3.12 -4.65
C GLU A 241 -12.29 -4.04 -5.24
N ILE A 242 -11.09 -4.08 -4.65
CA ILE A 242 -10.01 -5.00 -5.02
C ILE A 242 -10.49 -6.46 -4.96
N ASN A 243 -11.13 -6.84 -3.85
CA ASN A 243 -11.64 -8.19 -3.64
C ASN A 243 -12.80 -8.55 -4.57
N LYS A 244 -13.57 -7.56 -5.03
CA LYS A 244 -14.58 -7.76 -6.06
C LYS A 244 -13.94 -8.01 -7.43
N MET A 245 -13.00 -7.16 -7.85
CA MET A 245 -12.28 -7.33 -9.12
C MET A 245 -11.58 -8.70 -9.20
N ASN A 246 -10.97 -9.15 -8.11
CA ASN A 246 -10.30 -10.45 -8.06
C ASN A 246 -11.26 -11.65 -8.11
N ARG A 247 -12.53 -11.48 -7.72
CA ARG A 247 -13.56 -12.52 -7.89
C ARG A 247 -14.07 -12.57 -9.31
N ASP A 248 -14.25 -11.41 -9.95
CA ASP A 248 -14.77 -11.30 -11.31
C ASP A 248 -13.71 -11.73 -12.37
N ALA A 249 -12.42 -11.71 -12.02
CA ALA A 249 -11.31 -12.14 -12.89
C ALA A 249 -11.01 -13.66 -12.87
N ARG A 250 -11.71 -14.45 -12.04
CA ARG A 250 -11.57 -15.91 -11.94
C ARG A 250 -12.75 -16.62 -12.59
#